data_AF-A0A4V1IRN0-F1
#
_entry.id   AF-A0A4V1IRN0-F1
#
_cell.length_a   1.000
_cell.length_b   1.000
_cell.length_c   1.000
_cell.angle_alpha   90.00
_cell.angle_beta   90.00
_cell.angle_gamma   90.00
#
_symmetry.space_group_name_H-M   'P 1'
#
loop_
_entity.id
_entity.type
_entity.pdbx_description
1 polymer ?
#
loop_
_entity_poly.entity_id
_entity_poly.type
_entity_poly.pdbx_seq_one_letter_code
_entity_poly.pdbx_strand_id
1 'polypeptide(L)'
;VWNATSERCQCGVGYRWNGRECKTECPDNAYWDAYDSQCICDTGFEWSGKSCDASQCPVNAYWDEYEGECICDTGFEWSGKSCDAKTDCPANAYWNEYSRECSCNSGFEW
;
A
#
# COMPACT_ATOMS: atom_id res chain seq x y z
N VAL A 1 25.17 -2.33 5.50
CA VAL A 1 25.76 -1.00 5.23
C VAL A 1 27.17 -0.96 5.82
N TRP A 2 28.17 -0.57 5.05
CA TRP A 2 29.54 -0.44 5.57
C TRP A 2 29.66 0.83 6.42
N ASN A 3 30.18 0.70 7.65
CA ASN A 3 30.48 1.84 8.52
C ASN A 3 32.00 1.98 8.66
N ALA A 4 32.55 3.03 8.04
CA ALA A 4 33.99 3.28 8.00
C ALA A 4 34.59 3.61 9.38
N THR A 5 33.83 4.26 10.28
CA THR A 5 34.30 4.64 11.61
C THR A 5 34.51 3.43 12.52
N SER A 6 33.61 2.45 12.41
CA SER A 6 33.70 1.20 13.18
C SER A 6 34.41 0.07 12.44
N GLU A 7 34.81 0.30 11.18
CA GLU A 7 35.38 -0.68 10.24
C GLU A 7 34.58 -2.00 10.17
N ARG A 8 33.26 -1.90 10.23
CA ARG A 8 32.35 -3.06 10.30
C ARG A 8 31.12 -2.86 9.44
N CYS A 9 30.58 -3.98 8.95
CA CYS A 9 29.24 -4.01 8.39
C CYS A 9 28.21 -3.85 9.51
N GLN A 10 27.28 -2.92 9.31
CA GLN A 10 26.15 -2.66 10.19
C GLN A 10 24.85 -2.85 9.41
N CYS A 11 23.76 -3.10 10.13
CA CYS A 11 22.44 -3.12 9.52
C CYS A 11 22.02 -1.73 9.04
N GLY A 12 21.19 -1.68 8.01
CA GLY A 12 20.61 -0.42 7.53
C GLY A 12 19.63 0.17 8.54
N VAL A 13 19.22 1.42 8.31
CA VAL A 13 18.20 2.08 9.13
C VAL A 13 16.92 1.25 9.15
N GLY A 14 16.34 1.02 10.34
CA GLY A 14 15.16 0.17 10.52
C GLY A 14 15.45 -1.33 10.68
N TYR A 15 16.71 -1.74 10.59
CA TYR A 15 17.12 -3.14 10.71
C TYR A 15 18.08 -3.33 11.86
N ARG A 16 17.93 -4.46 12.56
CA ARG A 16 18.78 -4.87 13.67
C ARG A 16 19.41 -6.23 13.43
N TRP A 17 20.66 -6.38 13.86
CA TRP A 17 21.34 -7.67 13.82
C TRP A 17 20.76 -8.61 14.87
N ASN A 18 20.22 -9.75 14.46
CA ASN A 18 19.64 -10.75 15.36
C ASN A 18 20.59 -11.92 15.69
N GLY A 19 21.87 -11.83 15.29
CA GLY A 19 22.85 -12.92 15.42
C GLY A 19 23.07 -13.73 14.14
N ARG A 20 22.18 -13.65 13.16
CA ARG A 20 22.27 -14.34 11.87
C ARG A 20 22.15 -13.40 10.67
N GLU A 21 21.23 -12.44 10.75
CA GLU A 21 20.93 -11.51 9.67
C GLU A 21 20.47 -10.16 10.21
N CYS A 22 20.44 -9.16 9.33
CA CYS A 22 19.77 -7.89 9.61
C CYS A 22 18.27 -8.08 9.40
N LYS A 23 17.50 -8.12 10.49
CA LYS A 23 16.05 -8.24 10.46
C LYS A 23 15.40 -6.89 10.76
N THR A 24 14.31 -6.57 10.06
CA THR A 24 13.52 -5.37 10.37
C THR A 24 13.01 -5.42 11.82
N GLU A 25 12.98 -4.26 12.48
CA GLU A 25 12.32 -4.14 13.78
C GLU A 25 10.80 -3.99 13.66
N CYS A 26 10.30 -3.77 12.44
CA CYS A 26 8.87 -3.70 12.19
C CYS A 26 8.19 -5.06 12.37
N PRO A 27 6.92 -5.07 12.82
CA PRO A 27 6.14 -6.29 12.87
C PRO A 27 5.86 -6.83 11.47
N ASP A 28 5.25 -8.02 11.41
CA ASP A 28 4.80 -8.58 10.14
C ASP A 28 3.79 -7.63 9.47
N ASN A 29 3.79 -7.62 8.13
CA ASN A 29 2.98 -6.75 7.28
C ASN A 29 3.24 -5.25 7.50
N ALA A 30 4.51 -4.89 7.74
CA ALA A 30 4.94 -3.52 7.90
C ALA A 30 6.35 -3.33 7.34
N TYR A 31 6.64 -2.10 6.90
CA TYR A 31 7.96 -1.69 6.45
C TYR A 31 8.45 -0.49 7.26
N TRP A 32 9.78 -0.35 7.33
CA TRP A 32 10.39 0.81 7.97
C TRP A 32 10.39 1.99 7.00
N ASP A 33 9.71 3.06 7.37
CA ASP A 33 9.87 4.34 6.70
C ASP A 33 11.04 5.12 7.30
N ALA A 34 12.06 5.36 6.48
CA ALA A 34 13.24 6.10 6.89
C ALA A 34 12.98 7.61 7.01
N TYR A 35 11.95 8.13 6.35
CA TYR A 35 11.61 9.56 6.40
C TYR A 35 11.00 9.91 7.76
N ASP A 36 9.92 9.22 8.14
CA ASP A 36 9.26 9.43 9.43
C ASP A 36 9.92 8.64 10.57
N SER A 37 10.93 7.81 10.28
CA SER A 37 11.63 6.96 11.25
C SER A 37 10.66 6.09 12.09
N GLN A 38 9.69 5.50 11.42
CA GLN A 38 8.66 4.66 12.03
C GLN A 38 8.29 3.48 11.14
N CYS A 39 7.65 2.47 11.73
CA CYS A 39 7.06 1.38 10.97
C CYS A 39 5.70 1.81 10.43
N ILE A 40 5.50 1.61 9.13
CA ILE A 40 4.23 1.84 8.44
C ILE A 40 3.68 0.48 8.02
N CYS A 41 2.40 0.25 8.28
CA CYS A 41 1.73 -0.97 7.85
C CYS A 41 1.67 -1.03 6.32
N ASP A 42 1.86 -2.23 5.78
CA ASP A 42 1.66 -2.48 4.35
C ASP A 42 0.21 -2.15 3.96
N THR A 43 -0.03 -1.87 2.69
CA THR A 43 -1.38 -1.57 2.19
C THR A 43 -2.33 -2.74 2.48
N GLY A 44 -3.50 -2.46 3.05
CA GLY A 44 -4.46 -3.48 3.49
C GLY A 44 -4.22 -4.00 4.91
N PHE A 45 -3.35 -3.34 5.67
CA PHE A 45 -3.14 -3.59 7.08
C PHE A 45 -3.23 -2.27 7.86
N GLU A 46 -3.76 -2.36 9.08
CA GLU A 46 -3.92 -1.22 9.97
C GLU A 46 -3.22 -1.48 11.31
N TRP A 47 -2.72 -0.40 11.91
CA TRP A 47 -2.02 -0.47 13.19
C TRP A 47 -3.00 -0.74 14.34
N SER A 48 -2.88 -1.89 14.99
CA SER A 48 -3.72 -2.25 16.14
C SER A 48 -3.16 -1.80 17.50
N GLY A 49 -2.09 -1.00 17.50
CA GLY A 49 -1.35 -0.60 18.71
C GLY A 49 -0.10 -1.45 18.99
N LYS A 50 -0.02 -2.65 18.41
CA LYS A 50 1.10 -3.59 18.62
C LYS A 50 1.56 -4.33 17.36
N SER A 51 0.69 -4.44 16.35
CA SER A 51 0.93 -5.14 15.09
C SER A 51 0.18 -4.45 13.96
N CYS A 52 0.55 -4.78 12.72
CA CYS A 52 -0.22 -4.44 11.54
C CYS A 52 -1.14 -5.62 11.23
N ASP A 53 -2.40 -5.46 11.61
CA ASP A 53 -3.43 -6.48 11.46
C ASP A 53 -4.20 -6.23 10.16
N ALA A 54 -4.72 -7.28 9.54
CA ALA A 54 -5.44 -7.14 8.27
C ALA A 54 -6.60 -6.16 8.43
N SER A 55 -6.70 -5.18 7.53
CA SER A 55 -7.79 -4.22 7.57
C SER A 55 -9.12 -4.94 7.35
N GLN A 56 -10.18 -4.39 7.95
CA GLN A 56 -11.54 -4.91 7.78
C GLN A 56 -11.97 -4.90 6.31
N CYS A 57 -11.44 -3.95 5.54
CA CYS A 57 -11.67 -3.84 4.12
C CYS A 57 -10.46 -4.27 3.31
N PRO A 58 -10.67 -4.79 2.09
CA PRO A 58 -9.55 -5.11 1.20
C PRO A 58 -8.80 -3.85 0.79
N VAL A 59 -7.63 -4.05 0.19
CA VAL A 59 -6.84 -2.96 -0.42
C VAL A 59 -7.71 -2.18 -1.42
N ASN A 60 -7.53 -0.86 -1.44
CA ASN A 60 -8.30 0.10 -2.23
C ASN A 60 -9.80 0.13 -1.87
N ALA A 61 -10.12 -0.03 -0.59
CA ALA A 61 -11.47 0.07 -0.07
C ALA A 61 -11.47 0.67 1.33
N TYR A 62 -12.55 1.35 1.68
CA TYR A 62 -12.79 1.88 3.02
C TYR A 62 -14.06 1.30 3.62
N TRP A 63 -14.12 1.22 4.95
CA TRP A 63 -15.34 0.80 5.64
C TRP A 63 -16.33 1.95 5.70
N ASP A 64 -17.54 1.75 5.17
CA ASP A 64 -18.64 2.67 5.35
C ASP A 64 -19.51 2.21 6.54
N GLU A 65 -19.53 2.99 7.62
CA GLU A 65 -20.31 2.65 8.82
C GLU A 65 -21.82 2.68 8.60
N TYR A 66 -22.31 3.48 7.64
CA TYR A 66 -23.74 3.60 7.36
C TYR A 66 -24.25 2.43 6.52
N GLU A 67 -23.47 2.01 5.53
CA GLU A 67 -23.79 0.86 4.67
C GLU A 67 -23.40 -0.47 5.32
N GLY A 68 -22.49 -0.43 6.30
CA GLY A 68 -22.03 -1.63 7.01
C GLY A 68 -21.26 -2.58 6.10
N GLU A 69 -20.60 -2.03 5.07
CA GLU A 69 -19.83 -2.77 4.09
C GLU A 69 -18.61 -1.98 3.62
N CYS A 70 -17.72 -2.68 2.91
CA CYS A 70 -16.52 -2.07 2.34
C CYS A 70 -16.83 -1.48 0.97
N ILE A 71 -16.53 -0.19 0.82
CA ILE A 71 -16.73 0.56 -0.41
C ILE A 71 -15.38 0.72 -1.10
N CYS A 72 -15.31 0.31 -2.37
CA CYS A 72 -14.11 0.49 -3.16
C CYS A 72 -13.78 1.97 -3.32
N ASP A 73 -12.50 2.30 -3.22
CA ASP A 73 -11.97 3.62 -3.49
C ASP A 73 -12.32 4.07 -4.92
N THR A 74 -12.30 5.39 -5.13
CA THR A 74 -12.58 5.95 -6.46
C THR A 74 -11.60 5.39 -7.49
N GLY A 75 -12.12 4.85 -8.59
CA GLY A 75 -11.31 4.21 -9.64
C GLY A 75 -11.10 2.71 -9.47
N PHE A 76 -11.64 2.13 -8.40
CA PHE A 76 -11.69 0.69 -8.17
C PHE A 76 -13.14 0.19 -8.21
N GLU A 77 -13.31 -1.08 -8.53
CA GLU A 77 -14.60 -1.76 -8.56
C GLU A 77 -14.49 -3.14 -7.93
N TRP A 78 -15.59 -3.58 -7.32
CA TRP A 78 -15.65 -4.87 -6.66
C TRP A 78 -15.61 -6.02 -7.67
N SER A 79 -14.57 -6.85 -7.61
CA SER A 79 -14.43 -8.03 -8.47
C SER A 79 -15.06 -9.31 -7.90
N GLY A 80 -15.80 -9.19 -6.78
CA GLY A 80 -16.33 -10.32 -6.01
C GLY A 80 -15.46 -10.75 -4.83
N LYS A 81 -14.20 -10.33 -4.80
CA LYS A 81 -13.23 -10.67 -3.74
C LYS A 81 -12.28 -9.53 -3.34
N SER A 82 -12.08 -8.56 -4.21
CA SER A 82 -11.19 -7.41 -4.00
C SER A 82 -11.71 -6.19 -4.75
N CYS A 83 -11.23 -5.01 -4.37
CA CYS A 83 -11.42 -3.78 -5.13
C CYS A 83 -10.28 -3.65 -6.14
N ASP A 84 -10.58 -4.05 -7.37
CA ASP A 84 -9.62 -4.07 -8.47
C ASP A 84 -9.76 -2.78 -9.28
N ALA A 85 -8.66 -2.28 -9.85
CA ALA A 85 -8.69 -1.06 -10.65
C ALA A 85 -9.69 -1.21 -11.79
N LYS A 86 -10.47 -0.16 -12.07
CA LYS A 86 -11.39 -0.14 -13.22
C LYS A 86 -10.59 -0.23 -14.50
N THR A 87 -10.44 -1.45 -15.02
CA THR A 87 -9.75 -1.73 -16.28
C THR A 87 -10.68 -1.62 -17.49
N ASP A 88 -11.98 -1.41 -17.28
CA ASP A 88 -13.01 -1.38 -18.33
C ASP A 88 -13.03 -0.07 -19.14
N CYS A 89 -11.90 0.63 -19.20
CA CYS A 89 -11.76 1.67 -20.20
C CYS A 89 -11.56 1.04 -21.58
N PRO A 90 -12.28 1.53 -22.61
CA PRO A 90 -12.09 1.07 -23.98
C PRO A 90 -10.63 1.19 -24.42
N ALA A 91 -10.24 0.41 -25.43
CA ALA A 91 -8.90 0.49 -25.98
C ALA A 91 -8.56 1.94 -26.38
N ASN A 92 -7.37 2.40 -25.98
CA ASN A 92 -6.90 3.79 -26.13
C ASN A 92 -7.61 4.82 -25.23
N ALA A 93 -8.20 4.40 -24.12
CA ALA A 93 -8.70 5.26 -23.06
C ALA A 93 -8.07 4.89 -21.70
N TYR A 94 -8.06 5.85 -20.77
CA TYR A 94 -7.58 5.67 -19.41
C TYR A 94 -8.63 6.16 -18.41
N TRP A 95 -8.65 5.61 -17.21
CA TRP A 95 -9.52 6.11 -16.14
C TRP A 95 -9.05 7.47 -15.67
N ASN A 96 -9.90 8.49 -15.76
CA ASN A 96 -9.61 9.82 -15.25
C ASN A 96 -10.23 9.98 -13.86
N GLU A 97 -9.38 10.07 -12.84
CA GLU A 97 -9.81 10.19 -11.44
C GLU A 97 -10.60 11.48 -11.16
N TYR A 98 -10.33 12.56 -11.89
CA TYR A 98 -11.00 13.84 -11.69
C TYR A 98 -12.42 13.85 -12.25
N SER A 99 -12.60 13.36 -13.48
CA SER A 99 -13.93 13.28 -14.11
C SER A 99 -14.71 12.03 -13.71
N ARG A 100 -14.05 11.04 -13.09
CA ARG A 100 -14.61 9.72 -12.77
C ARG A 100 -15.19 9.01 -13.99
N GLU A 101 -14.53 9.19 -15.13
CA GLU A 101 -14.92 8.65 -16.43
C GLU A 101 -13.68 8.21 -17.21
N CYS A 102 -13.84 7.31 -18.17
CA CYS A 102 -12.75 7.03 -19.10
C CYS A 102 -12.51 8.26 -19.99
N SER A 103 -11.25 8.65 -20.13
CA SER A 103 -10.80 9.72 -21.01
C SER A 103 -9.96 9.13 -22.14
N CYS A 104 -10.18 9.60 -23.38
CA CYS A 104 -9.37 9.17 -24.52
C CYS A 104 -7.90 9.59 -24.34
N ASN A 105 -6.99 8.72 -24.75
CA ASN A 105 -5.59 9.07 -24.92
C ASN A 105 -5.46 10.21 -25.96
N SER A 106 -4.41 11.02 -25.84
CA SER A 106 -4.17 12.12 -26.78
C SER A 106 -4.10 11.62 -28.22
N GLY A 107 -4.95 12.19 -29.10
CA GLY A 107 -5.04 11.81 -30.50
C GLY A 107 -6.12 10.77 -30.83
N PHE A 108 -6.94 10.37 -29.86
CA PHE A 108 -8.08 9.47 -30.05
C PHE A 108 -9.41 10.17 -29.69
N GLU A 109 -10.49 9.82 -30.39
CA GLU A 109 -11.86 10.30 -30.18
C GLU A 109 -12.82 9.10 -30.14
N TRP A 110 -14.00 9.27 -29.52
CA TRP A 110 -15.02 8.22 -29.32
C TRP A 110 -15.73 7.81 -30.61
#